data_AF-A0A936EJ04-F1
#
_entry.id   AF-A0A936EJ04-F1
#
_cell.length_a   1.000
_cell.length_b   1.000
_cell.length_c   1.000
_cell.angle_alpha   90.00
_cell.angle_beta   90.00
_cell.angle_gamma   90.00
#
_symmetry.space_group_name_H-M   'P 1'
#
loop_
_entity.id
_entity.type
_entity.pdbx_description
1 polymer ?
#
loop_
_entity_poly.entity_id
_entity_poly.type
_entity_poly.pdbx_seq_one_letter_code
_entity_poly.pdbx_strand_id
1 'polypeptide(L)'
;MADTDPTNRADFLKIVSHTYAGGQTQVTLVFTTQPSRRYRLQHSTDLTTWSNAFVTAQEPLGTFNPDTGATTTKAFTFTGNARHFFRAVAVLPLAAP
;
A
#
# COMPACT_ATOMS: atom_id res chain seq x y z
N MET A 1 -4.23 2.33 -11.69
CA MET A 1 -5.53 1.83 -11.18
C MET A 1 -5.17 0.85 -10.07
N ALA A 2 -5.83 0.88 -8.91
CA ALA A 2 -5.57 -0.10 -7.87
C ALA A 2 -5.71 -1.49 -8.49
N ASP A 3 -4.73 -2.36 -8.26
CA ASP A 3 -4.69 -3.71 -8.86
C ASP A 3 -5.80 -4.61 -8.34
N THR A 4 -6.61 -4.11 -7.40
CA THR A 4 -7.79 -4.77 -6.89
C THR A 4 -8.86 -4.71 -7.96
N ASP A 5 -9.04 -5.79 -8.70
CA ASP A 5 -10.15 -5.93 -9.66
C ASP A 5 -11.47 -5.92 -8.87
N PRO A 6 -12.27 -4.84 -8.97
CA PRO A 6 -13.52 -4.73 -8.22
C PRO A 6 -14.58 -5.74 -8.66
N THR A 7 -14.36 -6.44 -9.78
CA THR A 7 -15.24 -7.51 -10.28
C THR A 7 -14.83 -8.90 -9.80
N ASN A 8 -13.59 -9.04 -9.28
CA ASN A 8 -13.09 -10.29 -8.77
C ASN A 8 -13.29 -10.37 -7.25
N ARG A 9 -14.23 -11.21 -6.80
CA ARG A 9 -14.50 -11.43 -5.36
C ARG A 9 -13.31 -12.00 -4.57
N ALA A 10 -12.33 -12.59 -5.24
CA ALA A 10 -11.11 -13.10 -4.61
C ALA A 10 -10.02 -12.01 -4.47
N ASP A 11 -10.20 -10.86 -5.12
CA ASP A 11 -9.29 -9.73 -5.00
C ASP A 11 -9.67 -8.87 -3.81
N PHE A 12 -8.73 -8.62 -2.91
CA PHE A 12 -9.03 -7.92 -1.66
C PHE A 12 -7.90 -7.00 -1.22
N LEU A 13 -8.30 -5.95 -0.50
CA LEU A 13 -7.45 -5.15 0.35
C LEU A 13 -8.06 -5.19 1.75
N LYS A 14 -7.29 -5.66 2.73
CA LYS A 14 -7.72 -5.80 4.13
C LYS A 14 -6.71 -5.14 5.04
N ILE A 15 -7.21 -4.38 6.01
CA ILE A 15 -6.43 -3.98 7.18
C ILE A 15 -6.52 -5.14 8.17
N VAL A 16 -5.39 -5.77 8.49
CA VAL A 16 -5.35 -6.92 9.40
C VAL A 16 -4.94 -6.54 10.82
N SER A 17 -4.25 -5.40 10.97
CA SER A 17 -3.96 -4.84 12.28
C SER A 17 -3.70 -3.34 12.18
N HIS A 18 -3.95 -2.64 13.28
CA HIS A 18 -3.56 -1.25 13.48
C HIS A 18 -3.08 -1.05 14.92
N THR A 19 -2.11 -0.16 15.11
CA THR A 19 -1.60 0.21 16.45
C THR A 19 -1.46 1.72 16.50
N TYR A 20 -2.04 2.36 17.52
CA TYR A 20 -1.94 3.80 17.74
C TYR A 20 -1.04 4.03 18.96
N ALA A 21 0.18 4.54 18.77
CA ALA A 21 1.13 4.77 19.85
C ALA A 21 1.87 6.11 19.68
N GLY A 22 1.75 7.02 20.66
CA GLY A 22 2.60 8.21 20.74
C GLY A 22 2.57 9.14 19.53
N GLY A 23 1.42 9.28 18.85
CA GLY A 23 1.28 10.14 17.65
C GLY A 23 1.79 9.51 16.35
N GLN A 24 2.38 8.32 16.42
CA GLN A 24 2.61 7.44 15.28
C GLN A 24 1.59 6.30 15.29
N THR A 25 0.99 6.07 14.14
CA THR A 25 0.08 4.97 13.95
C THR A 25 0.68 4.00 12.96
N GLN A 26 0.71 2.72 13.32
CA GLN A 26 1.08 1.64 12.42
C GLN A 26 -0.19 0.98 11.88
N VAL A 27 -0.18 0.64 10.59
CA VAL A 27 -1.21 -0.21 9.97
C VAL A 27 -0.54 -1.32 9.20
N THR A 28 -1.12 -2.51 9.28
CA THR A 28 -0.73 -3.67 8.47
C THR A 28 -1.84 -3.97 7.47
N LEU A 29 -1.47 -3.92 6.19
CA LEU A 29 -2.34 -4.24 5.08
C LEU A 29 -1.99 -5.60 4.50
N VAL A 30 -3.00 -6.40 4.20
CA VAL A 30 -2.90 -7.59 3.35
C VAL A 30 -3.73 -7.36 2.10
N PHE A 31 -3.13 -7.56 0.94
CA PHE A 31 -3.81 -7.39 -0.32
C PHE A 31 -3.37 -8.40 -1.36
N THR A 32 -4.24 -8.69 -2.32
CA THR A 32 -3.93 -9.57 -3.44
C THR A 32 -2.89 -8.91 -4.35
N THR A 33 -1.91 -9.70 -4.79
CA THR A 33 -0.79 -9.23 -5.60
C THR A 33 -0.42 -10.20 -6.70
N GLN A 34 0.14 -9.68 -7.77
CA GLN A 34 0.74 -10.42 -8.87
C GLN A 34 2.27 -10.34 -8.77
N PRO A 35 3.00 -11.47 -8.79
CA PRO A 35 4.46 -11.49 -8.65
C PRO A 35 5.22 -10.66 -9.70
N SER A 36 4.62 -10.43 -10.88
CA SER A 36 5.20 -9.67 -11.98
C SER A 36 5.04 -8.15 -11.87
N ARG A 37 4.31 -7.64 -10.87
CA ARG A 37 4.05 -6.21 -10.68
C ARG A 37 4.81 -5.67 -9.47
N ARG A 38 5.15 -4.38 -9.50
CA ARG A 38 5.59 -3.65 -8.31
C ARG A 38 4.41 -2.91 -7.72
N TYR A 39 4.45 -2.66 -6.42
CA TYR A 39 3.36 -2.01 -5.71
C TYR A 39 3.89 -0.83 -4.91
N ARG A 40 3.05 0.19 -4.72
CA ARG A 40 3.24 1.21 -3.69
C ARG A 40 2.02 1.26 -2.78
N LEU A 41 2.25 1.56 -1.51
CA LEU A 41 1.19 1.85 -0.56
C LEU A 41 1.08 3.34 -0.36
N GLN A 42 -0.15 3.83 -0.38
CA GLN A 42 -0.44 5.24 -0.16
C GLN A 42 -1.50 5.40 0.92
N HIS A 43 -1.41 6.52 1.62
CA HIS A 43 -2.42 6.94 2.58
C HIS A 43 -2.88 8.38 2.30
N SER A 44 -4.10 8.69 2.72
CA SER A 44 -4.73 10.00 2.56
C SER A 44 -5.62 10.31 3.76
N THR A 45 -5.80 11.58 4.09
CA THR A 45 -6.76 12.03 5.13
C THR A 45 -8.04 12.59 4.54
N ASP A 46 -8.06 12.86 3.23
CA ASP A 46 -9.10 13.62 2.52
C ASP A 46 -9.60 12.92 1.25
N LEU A 47 -9.06 11.74 0.90
CA LEU A 47 -9.27 10.98 -0.33
C LEU A 47 -8.78 11.68 -1.62
N THR A 48 -8.29 12.91 -1.55
CA THR A 48 -7.83 13.70 -2.69
C THR A 48 -6.31 13.73 -2.77
N THR A 49 -5.65 13.97 -1.64
CA THR A 49 -4.19 14.05 -1.51
C THR A 49 -3.63 12.74 -0.98
N TRP A 50 -2.75 12.10 -1.74
CA TRP A 50 -2.21 10.78 -1.41
C TRP A 50 -0.70 10.84 -1.20
N SER A 51 -0.26 10.45 0.00
CA SER A 51 1.15 10.34 0.38
C SER A 51 1.61 8.89 0.29
N ASN A 52 2.85 8.67 -0.15
CA ASN A 52 3.46 7.35 -0.19
C ASN A 52 3.92 6.94 1.21
N ALA A 53 3.60 5.71 1.62
CA ALA A 53 3.86 5.22 2.97
C ALA A 53 5.29 4.67 3.21
N PHE A 54 6.05 4.36 2.15
CA PHE A 54 7.35 3.66 2.21
C PHE A 54 8.52 4.45 1.61
N VAL A 55 8.46 5.78 1.65
CA VAL A 55 9.53 6.59 1.06
C VAL A 55 10.77 6.51 1.96
N THR A 56 11.83 5.89 1.45
CA THR A 56 13.15 5.86 2.07
C THR A 56 14.17 6.52 1.13
N ALA A 57 15.38 6.80 1.62
CA ALA A 57 16.44 7.37 0.78
C ALA A 57 16.81 6.45 -0.40
N GLN A 58 16.67 5.13 -0.21
CA GLN A 58 16.99 4.09 -1.18
C GLN A 58 15.79 3.79 -2.10
N GLU A 59 14.56 3.97 -1.62
CA GLU A 59 13.34 3.80 -2.39
C GLU A 59 12.52 5.11 -2.39
N PRO A 60 12.96 6.15 -3.15
CA PRO A 60 12.33 7.46 -3.13
C PRO A 60 10.88 7.43 -3.69
N LEU A 61 10.55 6.41 -4.46
CA LEU A 61 9.21 6.18 -5.00
C LEU A 61 8.32 5.35 -4.07
N GLY A 62 8.88 4.76 -3.00
CA GLY A 62 8.18 3.88 -2.06
C GLY A 62 7.55 2.65 -2.71
N THR A 63 8.21 2.10 -3.74
CA THR A 63 7.74 0.95 -4.52
C THR A 63 8.47 -0.32 -4.14
N PHE A 64 7.75 -1.38 -3.81
CA PHE A 64 8.31 -2.65 -3.39
C PHE A 64 7.85 -3.81 -4.30
N ASN A 65 8.59 -4.92 -4.22
CA ASN A 65 8.17 -6.20 -4.78
C ASN A 65 7.18 -6.91 -3.84
N PRO A 66 6.16 -7.57 -4.38
CA PRO A 66 5.20 -8.33 -3.58
C PRO A 66 5.87 -9.50 -2.87
N ASP A 67 5.25 -10.00 -1.81
CA ASP A 67 5.69 -11.21 -1.13
C ASP A 67 5.48 -12.43 -2.05
N THR A 68 6.15 -13.55 -1.76
CA THR A 68 5.96 -14.79 -2.52
C THR A 68 4.55 -15.34 -2.33
N GLY A 69 3.75 -15.32 -3.39
CA GLY A 69 2.40 -15.88 -3.42
C GLY A 69 1.39 -14.95 -4.09
N ALA A 70 0.10 -15.21 -3.82
CA ALA A 70 -1.01 -14.43 -4.35
C ALA A 70 -1.37 -13.19 -3.51
N THR A 71 -0.74 -13.02 -2.34
CA THR A 71 -1.04 -11.94 -1.41
C THR A 71 0.23 -11.37 -0.81
N THR A 72 0.23 -10.06 -0.56
CA THR A 72 1.32 -9.35 0.09
C THR A 72 0.85 -8.74 1.40
N THR A 73 1.68 -8.88 2.44
CA THR A 73 1.48 -8.28 3.76
C THR A 73 2.53 -7.19 3.97
N LYS A 74 2.09 -5.96 4.22
CA LYS A 74 3.01 -4.85 4.52
C LYS A 74 2.48 -4.00 5.66
N ALA A 75 3.39 -3.64 6.56
CA ALA A 75 3.13 -2.70 7.65
C ALA A 75 3.84 -1.38 7.38
N PHE A 76 3.17 -0.27 7.65
CA PHE A 76 3.78 1.06 7.62
C PHE A 76 3.23 1.95 8.72
N THR A 77 4.00 2.99 9.01
CA THR A 77 3.66 4.01 9.98
C THR A 77 3.24 5.30 9.28
N PHE A 78 2.22 5.96 9.82
CA PHE A 78 1.81 7.31 9.46
C PHE A 78 1.67 8.15 10.73
N THR A 79 1.69 9.47 10.59
CA THR A 79 1.55 10.39 11.71
C THR A 79 0.18 11.07 11.70
N GLY A 80 -0.30 11.41 12.89
CA GLY A 80 -1.55 12.14 13.08
C GLY A 80 -2.70 11.28 13.60
N ASN A 81 -3.72 11.98 14.12
CA ASN A 81 -4.91 11.40 14.73
C ASN A 81 -6.14 11.50 13.81
N ALA A 82 -5.96 11.91 12.56
CA ALA A 82 -7.04 12.05 11.60
C ALA A 82 -7.52 10.66 11.14
N ARG A 83 -8.70 10.60 10.51
CA ARG A 83 -9.09 9.39 9.77
C ARG A 83 -8.16 9.25 8.57
N HIS A 84 -7.59 8.05 8.39
CA HIS A 84 -6.75 7.73 7.25
C HIS A 84 -7.44 6.71 6.33
N PHE A 85 -7.31 6.96 5.03
CA PHE A 85 -7.69 6.09 3.95
C PHE A 85 -6.43 5.48 3.36
N PHE A 86 -6.50 4.21 2.95
CA PHE A 86 -5.35 3.47 2.46
C PHE A 86 -5.66 2.87 1.10
N ARG A 87 -4.65 2.82 0.22
CA ARG A 87 -4.75 2.09 -1.04
C ARG A 87 -3.42 1.47 -1.43
N ALA A 88 -3.50 0.31 -2.09
CA ALA A 88 -2.40 -0.28 -2.82
C ALA A 88 -2.50 0.07 -4.30
N VAL A 89 -1.39 0.51 -4.89
CA VAL A 89 -1.32 0.90 -6.30
C VAL A 89 -0.29 0.03 -7.00
N ALA A 90 -0.73 -0.75 -7.98
CA ALA A 90 0.21 -1.42 -8.88
C ALA A 90 0.89 -0.40 -9.77
N VAL A 91 2.20 -0.57 -9.91
CA VAL A 91 3.08 0.18 -10.78
C VAL A 91 3.59 -0.79 -11.84
N LEU A 92 3.23 -0.52 -13.10
CA LEU A 92 3.83 -1.21 -14.23
C LEU A 92 5.32 -0.80 -14.30
N PRO A 93 6.24 -1.75 -14.50
CA PRO A 93 7.61 -1.39 -14.82
C PRO A 93 7.60 -0.48 -16.05
N LEU A 94 8.33 0.64 -15.97
CA LEU A 94 8.56 1.48 -17.13
C LEU A 94 9.26 0.58 -18.15
N ALA A 95 8.59 0.28 -19.27
CA ALA A 95 9.23 -0.44 -20.36
C ALA A 95 10.50 0.34 -20.71
N ALA A 96 11.66 -0.31 -20.61
CA ALA A 96 12.87 0.26 -21.19
C ALA A 96 12.63 0.40 -22.71
N PRO A 97 12.98 1.54 -23.31
CA PRO A 97 12.89 1.72 -24.76
C PRO A 97 13.80 0.75 -25.52
#